data_AF-A0A955MHB6-F1
#
_entry.id   AF-A0A955MHB6-F1
#
_cell.length_a   1.000
_cell.length_b   1.000
_cell.length_c   1.000
_cell.angle_alpha   90.00
_cell.angle_beta   90.00
_cell.angle_gamma   90.00
#
_symmetry.space_group_name_H-M   'P 1'
#
loop_
_entity.id
_entity.type
_entity.pdbx_description
1 polymer ?
#
loop_
_entity_poly.entity_id
_entity_poly.type
_entity_poly.pdbx_seq_one_letter_code
_entity_poly.pdbx_strand_id
1 'polypeptide(L)'
;LQDIRFFVRNYQQVKPKLLDLQEKMFRHFNLQPADLYTALNEFNVGRREDLKILEFLDVDLKDLKVKTLVFFDQHRADQLDNKPGNFIADFNAFAAAVTARIKAEEKYLIPLIENFQSNS
;
A
#
# COMPACT_ATOMS: atom_id res chain seq x y z
N LEU A 1 -0.02 11.26 -0.01
CA LEU A 1 0.65 11.29 -1.34
C LEU A 1 0.63 12.69 -2.00
N GLN A 2 -0.50 13.43 -1.97
CA GLN A 2 -0.60 14.75 -2.62
C GLN A 2 0.42 15.77 -2.10
N ASP A 3 0.64 15.83 -0.79
CA ASP A 3 1.62 16.75 -0.19
C ASP A 3 3.05 16.51 -0.69
N ILE A 4 3.43 15.25 -0.91
CA ILE A 4 4.77 14.92 -1.44
C ILE A 4 4.87 15.29 -2.92
N ARG A 5 3.79 15.10 -3.69
CA ARG A 5 3.75 15.53 -5.11
C ARG A 5 3.99 17.03 -5.25
N PHE A 6 3.43 17.84 -4.35
CA PHE A 6 3.61 19.30 -4.36
C PHE A 6 5.08 19.70 -4.19
N PHE A 7 5.81 19.02 -3.30
CA PHE A 7 7.22 19.32 -3.00
C PHE A 7 8.22 18.44 -3.74
N VAL A 8 7.79 17.58 -4.68
CA VAL A 8 8.63 16.52 -5.27
C VAL A 8 9.94 17.02 -5.90
N ARG A 9 9.99 18.28 -6.33
CA ARG A 9 11.18 18.93 -6.88
C ARG A 9 12.17 19.39 -5.80
N ASN A 10 11.71 19.64 -4.57
CA ASN A 10 12.50 20.05 -3.42
C ASN A 10 12.63 18.90 -2.41
N TYR A 11 13.66 18.08 -2.60
CA TYR A 11 13.88 16.85 -1.82
C TYR A 11 14.02 17.10 -0.31
N GLN A 12 14.61 18.22 0.10
CA GLN A 12 14.74 18.59 1.52
C GLN A 12 13.37 18.81 2.19
N GLN A 13 12.38 19.32 1.46
CA GLN A 13 11.01 19.48 1.96
C GLN A 13 10.19 18.18 1.91
N VAL A 14 10.61 17.23 1.08
CA VAL A 14 9.96 15.92 0.93
C VAL A 14 10.38 14.95 2.02
N LYS A 15 11.66 14.98 2.42
CA LYS A 15 12.26 14.11 3.43
C LYS A 15 11.41 13.91 4.71
N PRO A 16 10.92 14.96 5.40
CA PRO A 16 10.07 14.77 6.58
C PRO A 16 8.71 14.14 6.25
N LYS A 17 8.18 14.36 5.03
CA LYS A 17 6.91 13.78 4.58
C LYS A 17 7.04 12.32 4.20
N LEU A 18 8.24 11.86 3.84
CA LEU A 18 8.51 10.44 3.58
C LEU A 18 8.41 9.61 4.86
N LEU A 19 8.89 10.12 6.00
CA LEU A 19 8.76 9.44 7.29
C LEU A 19 7.29 9.26 7.69
N ASP A 20 6.49 10.34 7.62
CA ASP A 20 5.04 10.26 7.87
C ASP A 20 4.33 9.29 6.90
N LEU A 21 4.72 9.29 5.62
CA LEU A 21 4.19 8.33 4.65
C LEU A 21 4.57 6.88 5.02
N GLN A 22 5.81 6.65 5.45
CA GLN A 22 6.29 5.33 5.83
C GLN A 22 5.48 4.76 7.00
N GLU A 23 5.27 5.56 8.05
CA GLU A 23 4.45 5.17 9.19
C GLU A 23 3.01 4.86 8.80
N LYS A 24 2.42 5.70 7.93
CA LYS A 24 1.05 5.46 7.41
C LYS A 24 0.96 4.17 6.61
N MET A 25 1.95 3.87 5.77
CA MET A 25 1.99 2.63 4.99
C MET A 25 2.11 1.40 5.89
N PHE A 26 2.99 1.43 6.89
CA PHE A 26 3.12 0.32 7.83
C PHE A 26 1.87 0.12 8.69
N ARG A 27 1.23 1.22 9.11
CA ARG A 27 -0.08 1.14 9.78
C ARG A 27 -1.13 0.49 8.88
N HIS A 28 -1.24 0.93 7.62
CA HIS A 28 -2.15 0.35 6.63
C HIS A 28 -1.95 -1.15 6.47
N PHE A 29 -0.70 -1.59 6.36
CA PHE A 29 -0.34 -3.01 6.26
C PHE A 29 -0.73 -3.84 7.48
N ASN A 30 -0.70 -3.25 8.67
CA ASN A 30 -1.10 -3.92 9.91
C ASN A 30 -2.63 -4.04 10.05
N LEU A 31 -3.41 -3.22 9.34
CA LEU A 31 -4.87 -3.33 9.30
C LEU A 31 -5.35 -4.50 8.43
N GLN A 32 -4.45 -5.10 7.65
CA GLN A 32 -4.75 -6.24 6.78
C GLN A 32 -3.87 -7.45 7.17
N PRO A 33 -4.08 -8.03 8.36
CA PRO A 33 -3.33 -9.21 8.81
C PRO A 33 -3.70 -10.44 7.98
N ALA A 34 -2.83 -11.46 8.00
CA ALA A 34 -3.09 -12.73 7.31
C ALA A 34 -4.41 -13.39 7.78
N ASP A 35 -4.74 -13.22 9.06
CA ASP A 35 -5.96 -13.76 9.66
C ASP A 35 -7.23 -13.15 9.05
N LEU A 36 -7.20 -11.89 8.60
CA LEU A 36 -8.32 -11.25 7.91
C LEU A 36 -8.63 -11.97 6.59
N TYR A 37 -7.60 -12.21 5.77
CA TYR A 37 -7.77 -12.92 4.50
C TYR A 37 -8.20 -14.38 4.70
N THR A 38 -7.71 -15.01 5.76
CA THR A 38 -8.13 -16.38 6.14
C THR A 38 -9.63 -16.40 6.48
N ALA A 39 -10.08 -15.50 7.35
CA ALA A 39 -11.50 -15.40 7.71
C ALA A 39 -12.40 -15.06 6.51
N LEU A 40 -11.98 -14.14 5.64
CA LEU A 40 -12.71 -13.80 4.43
C LEU A 40 -12.78 -14.98 3.43
N ASN A 41 -11.71 -15.76 3.31
CA ASN A 41 -11.72 -16.97 2.48
C ASN A 41 -12.70 -18.00 3.02
N GLU A 42 -12.69 -18.25 4.34
CA GLU A 42 -13.61 -19.18 5.01
C GLU A 42 -15.08 -18.77 4.84
N PHE A 43 -15.39 -17.49 5.00
CA PHE A 43 -16.75 -16.95 4.80
C PHE A 43 -17.23 -17.10 3.34
N ASN A 44 -16.32 -16.98 2.38
CA ASN A 44 -16.64 -17.06 0.95
C ASN A 44 -16.42 -18.47 0.36
N VAL A 45 -16.34 -19.52 1.18
CA VAL A 45 -16.27 -20.92 0.72
C VAL A 45 -17.51 -21.24 -0.12
N GLY A 46 -17.32 -21.35 -1.43
CA GLY A 46 -18.39 -21.56 -2.41
C GLY A 46 -18.58 -20.41 -3.41
N ARG A 47 -18.04 -19.23 -3.14
CA ARG A 47 -18.04 -18.08 -4.07
C ARG A 47 -16.70 -17.99 -4.78
N ARG A 48 -16.57 -18.77 -5.87
CA ARG A 48 -15.30 -18.93 -6.61
C ARG A 48 -14.71 -17.60 -7.09
N GLU A 49 -15.54 -16.62 -7.44
CA GLU A 49 -15.07 -15.31 -7.89
C GLU A 49 -14.46 -14.50 -6.73
N ASP A 50 -15.14 -14.44 -5.59
CA ASP A 50 -14.65 -13.75 -4.39
C ASP A 50 -13.33 -14.34 -3.89
N LEU A 51 -13.17 -15.66 -3.92
CA LEU A 51 -11.92 -16.33 -3.55
C LEU A 51 -10.74 -15.93 -4.46
N LYS A 52 -10.97 -15.82 -5.77
CA LYS A 52 -9.93 -15.36 -6.71
C LYS A 52 -9.56 -13.90 -6.46
N ILE A 53 -10.55 -13.07 -6.11
CA ILE A 53 -10.34 -11.66 -5.77
C ILE A 53 -9.50 -11.56 -4.48
N LEU A 54 -9.81 -12.36 -3.46
CA LEU A 54 -9.04 -12.41 -2.21
C LEU A 54 -7.59 -12.87 -2.45
N GLU A 55 -7.38 -13.90 -3.28
CA GLU A 55 -6.04 -14.34 -3.67
C GLU A 55 -5.26 -13.23 -4.39
N PHE A 56 -5.89 -12.56 -5.36
CA PHE A 56 -5.30 -11.41 -6.06
C PHE A 56 -4.91 -10.30 -5.08
N LEU A 57 -5.80 -9.95 -4.15
CA LEU A 57 -5.56 -8.89 -3.16
C LEU A 57 -4.44 -9.26 -2.17
N ASP A 58 -4.33 -10.51 -1.74
CA ASP A 58 -3.24 -10.94 -0.86
C ASP A 58 -1.87 -10.86 -1.56
N VAL A 59 -1.80 -11.35 -2.80
CA VAL A 59 -0.57 -11.28 -3.61
C VAL A 59 -0.16 -9.84 -3.88
N ASP A 60 -1.10 -8.99 -4.29
CA ASP A 60 -0.87 -7.56 -4.53
C ASP A 60 -0.41 -6.82 -3.26
N LEU A 61 -0.92 -7.21 -2.08
CA LEU A 61 -0.51 -6.61 -0.81
C LEU A 61 0.95 -6.93 -0.49
N LYS A 62 1.34 -8.18 -0.69
CA LYS A 62 2.71 -8.66 -0.48
C LYS A 62 3.68 -7.96 -1.42
N ASP A 63 3.33 -7.82 -2.69
CA ASP A 63 4.12 -7.07 -3.67
C ASP A 63 4.27 -5.58 -3.28
N LEU A 64 3.17 -4.94 -2.85
CA LEU A 64 3.22 -3.55 -2.39
C LEU A 64 4.08 -3.40 -1.13
N LYS A 65 4.02 -4.33 -0.17
CA LYS A 65 4.89 -4.35 1.01
C LYS A 65 6.37 -4.35 0.63
N VAL A 66 6.75 -5.21 -0.32
CA VAL A 66 8.13 -5.26 -0.85
C VAL A 66 8.51 -3.95 -1.51
N LYS A 67 7.66 -3.41 -2.41
CA LYS A 67 7.90 -2.12 -3.08
C LYS A 67 8.05 -0.97 -2.08
N THR A 68 7.25 -0.96 -1.02
CA THR A 68 7.36 0.01 0.08
C THR A 68 8.70 -0.07 0.79
N LEU A 69 9.15 -1.27 1.15
CA LEU A 69 10.45 -1.47 1.80
C LEU A 69 11.60 -1.00 0.89
N VAL A 70 11.60 -1.42 -0.37
CA VAL A 70 12.62 -1.03 -1.36
C VAL A 70 12.65 0.49 -1.56
N PHE A 71 11.48 1.13 -1.72
CA PHE A 71 11.40 2.57 -1.90
C PHE A 71 11.96 3.32 -0.69
N PHE A 72 11.57 2.96 0.53
CA PHE A 72 12.06 3.65 1.72
C PHE A 72 13.52 3.35 2.03
N ASP A 73 14.04 2.18 1.68
CA ASP A 73 15.46 1.85 1.82
C ASP A 73 16.34 2.64 0.83
N GLN A 74 15.86 2.86 -0.40
CA GLN A 74 16.53 3.68 -1.41
C GLN A 74 16.51 5.18 -1.09
N HIS A 75 15.48 5.63 -0.38
CA HIS A 75 15.21 7.05 -0.13
C HIS A 75 15.25 7.40 1.37
N ARG A 76 16.04 6.66 2.17
CA ARG A 76 16.07 6.82 3.63
C ARG A 76 16.47 8.22 4.04
N ALA A 77 15.83 8.72 5.10
CA ALA A 77 16.08 10.04 5.63
C ALA A 77 17.45 10.18 6.33
N ASP A 78 18.16 9.10 6.62
CA ASP A 78 19.49 9.15 7.25
C ASP A 78 20.63 9.22 6.22
N GLN A 79 20.37 9.01 4.93
CA GLN A 79 21.39 9.21 3.89
C GLN A 79 21.66 10.71 3.74
N LEU A 80 22.89 11.10 4.10
CA LEU A 80 23.36 12.47 4.29
C LEU A 80 23.57 13.23 2.97
N ASP A 81 23.69 12.55 1.83
CA ASP A 81 24.10 13.18 0.59
C ASP A 81 23.25 12.79 -0.61
N ASN A 82 22.87 13.83 -1.34
CA ASN A 82 22.31 13.86 -2.69
C ASN A 82 20.94 13.24 -2.88
N LYS A 83 20.02 14.11 -3.33
CA LYS A 83 18.80 13.76 -4.04
C LYS A 83 19.10 12.60 -5.01
N PRO A 84 18.60 11.38 -4.77
CA PRO A 84 18.79 10.31 -5.74
C PRO A 84 18.23 10.80 -7.07
N GLY A 85 19.05 10.76 -8.13
CA GLY A 85 18.72 11.36 -9.44
C GLY A 85 17.36 10.91 -9.99
N ASN A 86 16.87 9.76 -9.51
CA ASN A 86 15.63 9.13 -9.94
C ASN A 86 14.46 9.30 -8.96
N PHE A 87 14.59 10.08 -7.87
CA PHE A 87 13.54 10.19 -6.84
C PHE A 87 12.14 10.45 -7.41
N ILE A 88 12.01 11.39 -8.36
CA ILE A 88 10.72 11.75 -8.94
C ILE A 88 10.12 10.55 -9.69
N ALA A 89 10.94 9.81 -10.44
CA ALA A 89 10.50 8.64 -11.18
C ALA A 89 10.10 7.51 -10.23
N ASP A 90 10.94 7.22 -9.24
CA ASP A 90 10.70 6.18 -8.23
C ASP A 90 9.45 6.50 -7.42
N PHE A 91 9.30 7.75 -6.98
CA PHE A 91 8.12 8.20 -6.23
C PHE A 91 6.85 8.13 -7.08
N ASN A 92 6.90 8.49 -8.36
CA ASN A 92 5.75 8.37 -9.24
C ASN A 92 5.33 6.91 -9.44
N ALA A 93 6.29 6.00 -9.64
CA ALA A 93 6.02 4.57 -9.75
C ALA A 93 5.45 4.01 -8.45
N PHE A 94 6.06 4.35 -7.31
CA PHE A 94 5.58 3.96 -5.98
C PHE A 94 4.17 4.49 -5.70
N ALA A 95 3.94 5.79 -5.93
CA ALA A 95 2.63 6.42 -5.73
C ALA A 95 1.56 5.82 -6.64
N ALA A 96 1.92 5.42 -7.87
CA ALA A 96 1.01 4.73 -8.77
C ALA A 96 0.61 3.34 -8.23
N ALA A 97 1.57 2.56 -7.71
CA ALA A 97 1.29 1.28 -7.08
C ALA A 97 0.37 1.43 -5.84
N VAL A 98 0.67 2.38 -4.95
CA VAL A 98 -0.18 2.67 -3.78
C VAL A 98 -1.59 3.11 -4.21
N THR A 99 -1.70 3.95 -5.23
CA THR A 99 -3.01 4.42 -5.72
C THR A 99 -3.80 3.27 -6.37
N ALA A 100 -3.15 2.38 -7.11
CA ALA A 100 -3.78 1.21 -7.69
C ALA A 100 -4.31 0.27 -6.61
N ARG A 101 -3.53 0.06 -5.55
CA ARG A 101 -3.95 -0.70 -4.37
C ARG A 101 -5.20 -0.14 -3.71
N ILE A 102 -5.21 1.16 -3.40
CA ILE A 102 -6.36 1.82 -2.77
C ILE A 102 -7.62 1.60 -3.61
N LYS A 103 -7.54 1.78 -4.93
CA LYS A 103 -8.67 1.55 -5.83
C LYS A 103 -9.13 0.09 -5.84
N ALA A 104 -8.20 -0.86 -5.77
CA ALA A 104 -8.54 -2.28 -5.69
C ALA A 104 -9.23 -2.60 -4.36
N GLU A 105 -8.76 -2.04 -3.24
CA GLU A 105 -9.40 -2.21 -1.94
C GLU A 105 -10.81 -1.61 -1.92
N GLU A 106 -10.98 -0.38 -2.40
CA GLU A 106 -12.30 0.27 -2.51
C GLU A 106 -13.27 -0.52 -3.37
N LYS A 107 -12.79 -1.08 -4.49
CA LYS A 107 -13.63 -1.82 -5.43
C LYS A 107 -13.99 -3.22 -4.96
N TYR A 108 -13.09 -3.88 -4.23
CA TYR A 108 -13.18 -5.32 -3.98
C TYR A 108 -13.11 -5.69 -2.50
N LEU A 109 -12.10 -5.21 -1.77
CA LEU A 109 -11.87 -5.63 -0.39
C LEU A 109 -12.93 -5.07 0.56
N ILE A 110 -13.21 -3.77 0.48
CA ILE A 110 -14.18 -3.11 1.38
C ILE A 110 -15.57 -3.75 1.26
N PRO A 111 -16.14 -3.96 0.06
CA PRO A 111 -17.42 -4.65 -0.08
C PRO A 111 -17.45 -6.07 0.52
N LEU A 112 -16.35 -6.81 0.43
CA LEU A 112 -16.24 -8.15 1.02
C LEU A 112 -16.22 -8.08 2.56
N ILE A 113 -15.52 -7.09 3.13
CA ILE A 113 -15.50 -6.85 4.58
C ILE A 113 -16.88 -6.41 5.08
N GLU A 114 -17.56 -5.50 4.39
CA GLU A 114 -18.90 -5.02 4.76
C GLU A 114 -19.93 -6.16 4.73
N ASN A 115 -19.86 -7.02 3.72
CA ASN A 115 -20.69 -8.22 3.66
C ASN A 115 -20.36 -9.20 4.79
N PHE A 116 -19.08 -9.40 5.12
CA PHE A 116 -18.66 -10.25 6.23
C PHE A 116 -19.24 -9.74 7.56
N GLN A 117 -19.10 -8.44 7.84
CA GLN A 117 -19.58 -7.81 9.08
C GLN A 117 -21.11 -7.76 9.18
N SER A 118 -21.82 -7.67 8.06
CA SER A 118 -23.29 -7.65 8.06
C SER A 118 -23.92 -9.02 8.32
N ASN A 119 -23.15 -10.11 8.16
CA ASN A 119 -23.59 -11.50 8.33
C ASN A 119 -22.91 -12.21 9.51
N SER A 120 -22.10 -11.48 10.30
CA SER A 120 -21.43 -11.96 11.53
C SER A 120 -22.15 -11.43 12.76
#